data_AF-A0A929GZX8-F1
#
_entry.id   AF-A0A929GZX8-F1
#
_cell.length_a   1.000
_cell.length_b   1.000
_cell.length_c   1.000
_cell.angle_alpha   90.00
_cell.angle_beta   90.00
_cell.angle_gamma   90.00
#
_symmetry.space_group_name_H-M   'P 1'
#
loop_
_entity.id
_entity.type
_entity.pdbx_description
1 polymer ?
#
loop_
_entity_poly.entity_id
_entity_poly.type
_entity_poly.pdbx_seq_one_letter_code
_entity_poly.pdbx_strand_id
1 'polypeptide(L)' 'FIAEEVAQGGGIYVHCGAGVGRAATMAAAYLVSTGLTPDQAWARIREVRPFIRPKPVQIAQIERFAENLRV' A
#
# COMPACT_ATOMS: atom_id res chain seq x y z
N PHE A 1 -1.71 13.84 1.60
CA PHE A 1 -0.79 13.56 0.47
C PHE A 1 -1.33 12.55 -0.54
N ILE A 2 -1.17 11.22 -0.41
CA ILE A 2 -1.52 10.32 -1.53
C ILE A 2 -2.97 10.48 -2.02
N ALA A 3 -3.95 10.43 -1.10
CA ALA A 3 -5.35 10.60 -1.43
C ALA A 3 -5.67 12.00 -2.00
N GLU A 4 -4.98 13.02 -1.53
CA GLU A 4 -5.18 14.42 -1.90
C GLU A 4 -4.70 14.70 -3.32
N GLU A 5 -3.49 14.26 -3.67
CA GLU A 5 -2.96 14.37 -5.04
C GLU A 5 -3.82 13.60 -6.05
N VAL A 6 -4.27 12.39 -5.69
CA VAL A 6 -5.18 11.60 -6.54
C VAL A 6 -6.52 12.32 -6.73
N ALA A 7 -7.08 12.92 -5.67
CA ALA A 7 -8.33 13.69 -5.76
C ALA A 7 -8.21 14.93 -6.65
N GLN A 8 -7.01 15.50 -6.78
CA GLN A 8 -6.71 16.62 -7.68
C GLN A 8 -6.41 16.18 -9.12
N GLY A 9 -6.45 14.87 -9.42
CA GLY A 9 -6.10 14.32 -10.73
C GLY A 9 -4.59 14.24 -11.00
N GLY A 10 -3.77 14.40 -9.96
CA GLY A 10 -2.32 14.28 -10.03
C GLY A 10 -1.81 12.84 -10.09
N GLY A 11 -0.54 12.69 -10.47
CA GLY A 11 0.17 11.41 -10.47
C GLY A 11 1.21 11.37 -9.36
N ILE A 12 1.37 10.22 -8.71
CA ILE A 12 2.33 10.03 -7.61
C ILE A 12 3.28 8.89 -7.94
N TYR A 13 4.57 9.13 -7.68
CA TYR A 13 5.61 8.11 -7.71
C TYR A 13 6.12 7.80 -6.30
N VAL A 14 5.77 6.62 -5.78
CA VAL A 14 6.24 6.15 -4.48
C VAL A 14 7.42 5.19 -4.68
N HIS A 15 8.58 5.52 -4.12
CA HIS A 15 9.78 4.69 -4.21
C HIS A 15 10.46 4.45 -2.85
N CYS A 16 11.41 3.52 -2.85
CA CYS A 16 12.37 3.33 -1.78
C CYS A 16 13.70 2.91 -2.44
N GLY A 17 14.66 2.37 -1.69
CA GLY A 17 15.93 1.90 -2.27
C GLY A 17 15.76 0.92 -3.45
N ALA A 18 15.14 -0.23 -3.20
CA ALA A 18 14.95 -1.28 -4.24
C ALA A 18 13.53 -1.34 -4.83
N GLY A 19 12.59 -0.56 -4.32
CA GLY A 19 11.18 -0.65 -4.70
C GLY A 19 10.46 -1.97 -4.36
N VAL A 20 11.06 -2.88 -3.56
CA VAL A 20 10.53 -4.24 -3.29
C VAL A 20 9.64 -4.30 -2.04
N GLY A 21 9.96 -3.51 -1.01
CA GLY A 21 9.33 -3.59 0.31
C GLY A 21 8.60 -2.30 0.68
N ARG A 22 9.31 -1.29 1.20
CA ARG A 22 8.73 -0.05 1.77
C ARG A 22 7.79 0.69 0.83
N ALA A 23 8.18 0.85 -0.44
CA ALA A 23 7.32 1.50 -1.44
C ALA A 23 6.00 0.74 -1.63
N ALA A 24 6.05 -0.59 -1.73
CA ALA A 24 4.87 -1.44 -1.84
C ALA A 24 3.99 -1.36 -0.57
N THR A 25 4.60 -1.27 0.61
CA THR A 25 3.86 -1.07 1.88
C THR A 25 3.08 0.24 1.88
N MET A 26 3.67 1.35 1.43
CA MET A 26 2.96 2.62 1.35
C MET A 26 1.81 2.57 0.33
N ALA A 27 2.02 1.93 -0.82
CA ALA A 27 0.95 1.70 -1.78
C ALA A 27 -0.17 0.83 -1.19
N ALA A 28 0.17 -0.22 -0.42
CA ALA A 28 -0.82 -1.08 0.24
C ALA A 28 -1.64 -0.32 1.27
N ALA A 29 -1.00 0.51 2.11
CA ALA A 29 -1.70 1.36 3.08
C ALA A 29 -2.69 2.31 2.39
N TYR A 30 -2.30 2.92 1.27
CA TYR A 30 -3.20 3.77 0.51
C TYR A 30 -4.40 2.98 -0.05
N LEU A 31 -4.16 1.82 -0.69
CA LEU A 31 -5.25 0.98 -1.20
C LEU A 31 -6.21 0.55 -0.07
N VAL A 32 -5.67 0.18 1.09
CA VAL A 32 -6.50 -0.14 2.27
C VAL A 32 -7.33 1.06 2.71
N SER A 33 -6.76 2.27 2.72
CA SER A 33 -7.51 3.50 3.02
C SER A 33 -8.64 3.82 2.03
N THR A 34 -8.60 3.23 0.83
CA THR A 34 -9.68 3.34 -0.19
C THR A 34 -10.76 2.25 -0.04
N GLY A 35 -10.69 1.42 0.99
CA GLY A 35 -11.70 0.39 1.29
C GLY A 35 -11.31 -1.04 0.92
N LEU A 36 -10.10 -1.27 0.40
CA LEU A 36 -9.61 -2.63 0.17
C LEU A 36 -9.21 -3.28 1.51
N THR A 37 -9.38 -4.59 1.61
CA THR A 37 -8.73 -5.38 2.66
C THR A 37 -7.21 -5.44 2.45
N PRO A 38 -6.41 -5.71 3.50
CA PRO A 38 -4.97 -5.94 3.36
C PRO A 38 -4.62 -6.95 2.26
N ASP A 39 -5.33 -8.07 2.20
CA ASP A 39 -5.10 -9.12 1.20
C ASP A 39 -5.38 -8.65 -0.23
N GLN A 40 -6.50 -7.93 -0.43
CA GLN A 40 -6.83 -7.33 -1.72
C GLN A 40 -5.78 -6.30 -2.15
N ALA A 41 -5.28 -5.48 -1.22
CA ALA A 41 -4.25 -4.50 -1.51
C ALA A 41 -2.95 -5.17 -1.97
N TRP A 42 -2.51 -6.23 -1.30
CA TRP A 42 -1.32 -6.98 -1.70
C TRP A 42 -1.51 -7.70 -3.05
N ALA A 43 -2.65 -8.33 -3.25
CA ALA A 43 -2.97 -8.99 -4.53
C ALA A 43 -2.92 -7.99 -5.68
N ARG A 44 -3.58 -6.83 -5.52
CA ARG A 44 -3.61 -5.76 -6.52
C ARG A 44 -2.23 -5.22 -6.87
N ILE A 45 -1.34 -5.07 -5.88
CA ILE A 45 0.04 -4.65 -6.14
C ILE A 45 0.81 -5.74 -6.89
N ARG A 46 0.60 -7.02 -6.55
CA ARG A 46 1.31 -8.14 -7.20
C ARG A 46 0.89 -8.34 -8.65
N GLU A 47 -0.33 -7.99 -9.04
CA GLU A 47 -0.77 -8.01 -10.45
C GLU A 47 0.15 -7.17 -11.36
N VAL A 48 0.60 -6.02 -10.87
CA VAL A 48 1.45 -5.10 -11.64
C VAL A 48 2.93 -5.15 -11.25
N ARG A 49 3.25 -5.65 -10.05
CA ARG A 49 4.61 -5.79 -9.52
C ARG A 49 4.80 -7.13 -8.81
N PRO A 50 4.89 -8.26 -9.55
CA PRO A 50 4.94 -9.60 -8.96
C PRO A 50 6.17 -9.87 -8.10
N PHE A 51 7.21 -9.05 -8.24
CA PHE A 51 8.48 -9.18 -7.51
C PHE A 51 8.48 -8.54 -6.12
N ILE A 52 7.40 -7.89 -5.68
CA ILE A 52 7.37 -7.33 -4.32
C ILE A 52 7.55 -8.43 -3.28
N ARG A 53 8.27 -8.11 -2.22
CA ARG A 53 8.55 -8.99 -1.09
C ARG A 53 8.50 -8.15 0.20
N PRO A 54 7.29 -7.75 0.66
CA PRO A 54 7.17 -7.08 1.94
C PRO A 54 7.66 -8.00 3.06
N LYS A 55 8.41 -7.44 4.02
CA LYS A 55 8.84 -8.19 5.21
C LYS A 55 7.63 -8.51 6.10
N PRO A 56 7.68 -9.55 6.95
CA PRO A 56 6.58 -9.88 7.86
C PRO A 56 6.10 -8.68 8.70
N VAL A 57 7.02 -7.86 9.21
CA VAL A 57 6.67 -6.64 9.97
C VAL A 57 5.88 -5.63 9.14
N GLN A 58 6.08 -5.58 7.84
CA GLN A 58 5.37 -4.68 6.93
C GLN A 58 3.97 -5.21 6.62
N ILE A 59 3.80 -6.53 6.49
CA ILE A 59 2.50 -7.18 6.35
C ILE A 59 1.66 -6.91 7.61
N ALA A 60 2.21 -7.23 8.78
CA ALA A 60 1.57 -6.99 10.06
C ALA A 60 1.24 -5.50 10.30
N GLN A 61 2.05 -4.58 9.76
CA GLN A 61 1.75 -3.15 9.86
C GLN A 61 0.53 -2.74 9.02
N ILE A 62 0.31 -3.36 7.85
CA ILE A 62 -0.88 -3.10 7.04
C ILE A 62 -2.14 -3.69 7.68
N GLU A 63 -2.02 -4.85 8.33
CA GLU A 63 -3.12 -5.42 9.13
C GLU A 63 -3.51 -4.47 10.28
N ARG A 64 -2.54 -4.05 11.10
CA ARG A 64 -2.78 -3.05 12.17
C ARG A 64 -3.34 -1.73 11.65
N PHE A 65 -2.85 -1.27 10.49
CA PHE A 65 -3.37 -0.05 9.88
C PHE A 65 -4.84 -0.21 9.48
N ALA A 66 -5.24 -1.35 8.90
CA ALA A 66 -6.62 -1.63 8.55
C ALA A 66 -7.54 -1.70 9.78
N GLU A 67 -7.05 -2.25 10.90
CA GLU A 67 -7.79 -2.26 12.17
C GLU A 67 -8.02 -0.84 12.70
N ASN A 68 -7.00 0.02 12.67
CA ASN A 68 -7.09 1.40 13.15
C ASN A 68 -8.03 2.28 12.32
N LEU A 69 -8.28 1.96 11.05
CA LEU A 69 -9.25 2.69 10.23
C LEU A 69 -10.71 2.35 10.54
N ARG A 70 -10.96 1.26 11.26
CA ARG A 70 -12.31 0.81 11.64
C ARG A 70 -12.78 1.39 12.98
N VAL A 71 -11.88 2.06 13.70
CA VAL A 71 -12.15 2.77 14.97
C VAL A 71 -12.49 4.21 14.65
#